data_AF-A0A397FLH7-F1
#
_entry.id   AF-A0A397FLH7-F1
#
_cell.length_a   1.000
_cell.length_b   1.000
_cell.length_c   1.000
_cell.angle_alpha   90.00
_cell.angle_beta   90.00
_cell.angle_gamma   90.00
#
_symmetry.space_group_name_H-M   'P 1'
#
loop_
_entity.id
_entity.type
_entity.pdbx_description
1 polymer ?
#
loop_
_entity_poly.entity_id
_entity_poly.type
_entity_poly.pdbx_seq_one_letter_code
_entity_poly.pdbx_strand_id
1 'polypeptide(L)'
;MLAAHEAAGMVVGEPFASAEPFDFHGSQLTRRLAKHTEMFMSGRLTPPPREVYSLHRKLAGAFLMCIKLKAVIPCRDVLEDVAKLYHKQ
;
A
#
# COMPACT_ATOMS: atom_id res chain seq x y z
N MET A 1 -2.27 15.79 -9.12
CA MET A 1 -2.22 14.35 -9.51
C MET A 1 -0.90 13.68 -9.14
N LEU A 2 0.27 14.16 -9.58
CA LEU A 2 1.56 13.53 -9.27
C LEU A 2 1.88 13.52 -7.77
N ALA A 3 1.81 14.68 -7.12
CA ALA A 3 2.09 14.81 -5.67
C ALA A 3 1.19 13.93 -4.79
N ALA A 4 -0.08 13.72 -5.18
CA ALA A 4 -0.95 12.81 -4.45
C ALA A 4 -0.60 11.34 -4.67
N HIS A 5 -0.14 10.96 -5.88
CA HIS A 5 0.34 9.60 -6.12
C HIS A 5 1.61 9.32 -5.31
N GLU A 6 2.54 10.26 -5.28
CA GLU A 6 3.74 10.16 -4.45
C GLU A 6 3.39 10.03 -2.97
N ALA A 7 2.56 10.94 -2.43
CA ALA A 7 2.13 10.91 -1.03
C ALA A 7 1.40 9.60 -0.68
N ALA A 8 0.48 9.13 -1.53
CA ALA A 8 -0.20 7.86 -1.31
C ALA A 8 0.78 6.68 -1.38
N GLY A 9 1.74 6.70 -2.31
CA GLY A 9 2.80 5.71 -2.41
C GLY A 9 3.65 5.63 -1.13
N MET A 10 4.02 6.77 -0.56
CA MET A 10 4.76 6.83 0.71
C MET A 10 3.96 6.23 1.87
N VAL A 11 2.65 6.47 1.94
CA VAL A 11 1.77 5.85 2.95
C VAL A 11 1.67 4.33 2.75
N VAL A 12 1.56 3.86 1.51
CA VAL A 12 1.56 2.41 1.21
C VAL A 12 2.91 1.77 1.53
N GLY A 13 4.01 2.51 1.37
CA GLY A 13 5.38 2.05 1.61
C GLY A 13 5.78 1.97 3.08
N GLU A 14 5.09 2.68 3.98
CA GLU A 14 5.41 2.77 5.40
C GLU A 14 5.60 1.41 6.12
N PRO A 15 4.77 0.38 5.90
CA PRO A 15 4.98 -0.92 6.54
C PRO A 15 6.36 -1.53 6.24
N PHE A 16 6.95 -1.18 5.09
CA PHE A 16 8.21 -1.74 4.61
C PHE A 16 9.44 -0.87 4.93
N ALA A 17 9.24 0.27 5.60
CA ALA A 17 10.31 1.26 5.81
C ALA A 17 11.23 0.93 6.99
N SER A 18 10.72 0.20 7.99
CA SER A 18 11.44 -0.16 9.22
C SER A 18 11.49 -1.67 9.41
N ALA A 19 12.54 -2.17 10.07
CA ALA A 19 12.62 -3.57 10.51
C ALA A 19 11.66 -3.86 11.68
N GLU A 20 11.15 -2.83 12.36
CA GLU A 20 10.19 -2.99 13.44
C GLU A 20 8.85 -3.54 12.92
N PRO A 21 8.19 -4.45 13.67
CA PRO A 21 6.89 -4.95 13.29
C PRO A 21 5.85 -3.83 13.14
N PHE A 22 5.14 -3.82 12.01
CA PHE A 22 4.17 -2.81 11.69
C PHE A 22 2.77 -3.18 12.21
N ASP A 23 2.20 -2.32 13.04
CA ASP A 23 0.80 -2.44 13.50
C ASP A 23 -0.17 -1.85 12.47
N PHE A 24 -0.83 -2.74 11.72
CA PHE A 24 -1.82 -2.35 10.74
C PHE A 24 -3.07 -1.71 11.38
N HIS A 25 -3.47 -2.16 12.57
CA HIS A 25 -4.67 -1.66 13.22
C HIS A 25 -4.46 -0.26 13.80
N GLY A 26 -3.37 -0.04 14.54
CA GLY A 26 -3.04 1.24 15.18
C GLY A 26 -2.61 2.34 14.22
N SER A 27 -2.06 2.00 13.05
CA SER A 27 -1.49 2.98 12.09
C SER A 27 -2.52 3.84 11.34
N GLN A 28 -3.82 3.50 11.42
CA GLN A 28 -4.91 4.18 10.68
C GLN A 28 -4.62 4.35 9.18
N LEU A 29 -3.91 3.41 8.57
CA LEU A 29 -3.36 3.52 7.21
C LEU A 29 -4.45 3.75 6.15
N THR A 30 -5.61 3.08 6.28
CA THR A 30 -6.77 3.27 5.40
C THR A 30 -7.34 4.68 5.47
N ARG A 31 -7.42 5.27 6.66
CA ARG A 31 -7.89 6.65 6.86
C ARG A 31 -6.94 7.65 6.22
N ARG A 32 -5.62 7.40 6.30
CA ARG A 32 -4.61 8.26 5.66
C ARG A 32 -4.68 8.16 4.14
N LEU A 33 -4.84 6.97 3.57
CA LEU A 33 -5.04 6.78 2.13
C LEU A 33 -6.32 7.43 1.61
N ALA A 34 -7.41 7.37 2.38
CA ALA A 34 -8.69 7.95 2.00
C ALA A 34 -8.61 9.46 1.73
N LYS A 35 -7.66 10.18 2.35
CA LYS A 35 -7.44 11.62 2.13
C LYS A 35 -6.97 11.95 0.70
N HIS A 36 -6.43 10.97 -0.03
CA HIS A 36 -5.94 11.16 -1.40
C HIS A 36 -6.98 10.71 -2.45
N THR A 37 -8.01 9.98 -2.04
CA THR A 37 -9.02 9.41 -2.94
C THR A 37 -9.78 10.47 -3.74
N GLU A 38 -10.12 11.60 -3.13
CA GLU A 38 -10.87 12.66 -3.81
C GLU A 38 -10.08 13.26 -4.98
N MET A 39 -8.80 13.56 -4.79
CA MET A 39 -7.93 14.03 -5.88
C MET A 39 -7.82 12.99 -7.00
N PHE A 40 -7.77 11.70 -6.66
CA PHE A 40 -7.72 10.64 -7.66
C PHE A 40 -9.01 10.48 -8.44
N MET A 41 -10.18 10.84 -7.90
CA MET A 41 -11.45 10.70 -8.61
C MET A 41 -11.75 11.90 -9.50
N SER A 42 -11.41 13.12 -9.06
CA SER A 42 -11.65 14.34 -9.83
C SER A 42 -10.63 14.59 -10.95
N GLY A 43 -9.41 14.09 -10.82
CA GLY A 43 -8.30 14.37 -11.75
C GLY A 43 -8.10 13.38 -12.91
N ARG A 44 -9.04 12.44 -13.15
CA ARG A 44 -8.88 11.40 -14.20
C ARG A 44 -9.36 11.89 -15.56
N LEU A 45 -8.45 12.00 -16.52
CA LEU A 45 -8.77 12.21 -17.94
C LEU A 45 -9.17 10.90 -18.65
N THR A 46 -8.69 9.76 -18.16
CA THR A 46 -8.94 8.43 -18.73
C THR A 46 -8.82 7.40 -17.61
N PRO A 47 -9.63 6.32 -17.60
CA PRO A 47 -9.46 5.25 -16.62
C PRO A 47 -8.08 4.56 -16.77
N PRO A 48 -7.41 4.20 -15.65
CA PRO A 48 -6.24 3.35 -15.66
C PRO A 48 -6.50 1.98 -16.31
N PRO A 49 -5.45 1.30 -16.81
CA PRO A 49 -5.54 -0.09 -17.28
C PRO A 49 -6.09 -1.05 -16.21
N ARG A 50 -6.71 -2.15 -16.66
CA ARG A 50 -7.37 -3.13 -15.78
C ARG A 50 -6.38 -3.80 -14.81
N GLU A 51 -5.14 -3.99 -15.25
CA GLU A 51 -4.06 -4.60 -14.48
C GLU A 51 -3.75 -3.75 -13.25
N VAL A 52 -3.70 -2.42 -13.40
CA VAL A 52 -3.43 -1.46 -12.32
C VAL A 52 -4.50 -1.57 -11.22
N TYR A 53 -5.78 -1.61 -11.60
CA TYR A 53 -6.87 -1.80 -10.64
C TYR A 53 -6.78 -3.14 -9.91
N SER A 54 -6.38 -4.19 -10.62
CA SER A 54 -6.24 -5.53 -10.04
C SER A 54 -5.11 -5.56 -9.01
N LEU A 55 -3.97 -4.95 -9.31
CA LEU A 55 -2.84 -4.81 -8.38
C LEU A 55 -3.24 -3.99 -7.14
N HIS A 56 -3.88 -2.84 -7.32
CA HIS A 56 -4.32 -2.00 -6.20
C HIS A 56 -5.30 -2.74 -5.28
N ARG A 57 -6.28 -3.46 -5.84
CA ARG A 57 -7.24 -4.22 -5.03
C ARG A 57 -6.59 -5.38 -4.29
N LYS A 58 -5.62 -6.06 -4.90
CA LYS A 58 -4.91 -7.18 -4.27
C LYS A 58 -4.12 -6.70 -3.04
N LEU A 59 -3.38 -5.61 -3.19
CA LEU A 59 -2.61 -5.02 -2.08
C LEU A 59 -3.53 -4.45 -0.99
N ALA A 60 -4.53 -3.66 -1.38
CA ALA A 60 -5.50 -3.09 -0.43
C ALA A 60 -6.25 -4.17 0.35
N GLY A 61 -6.61 -5.28 -0.31
CA GLY A 61 -7.25 -6.43 0.34
C GLY A 61 -6.36 -7.07 1.41
N ALA A 62 -5.06 -7.25 1.12
CA ALA A 62 -4.10 -7.77 2.09
C ALA A 62 -3.97 -6.85 3.32
N PHE A 63 -3.86 -5.53 3.10
CA PHE A 63 -3.76 -4.55 4.18
C PHE A 63 -5.03 -4.52 5.03
N LEU A 64 -6.21 -4.53 4.40
CA LEU A 64 -7.49 -4.58 5.11
C LEU A 64 -7.65 -5.86 5.93
N MET A 65 -7.15 -6.99 5.44
CA MET A 65 -7.13 -8.24 6.19
C MET A 65 -6.23 -8.13 7.43
N CYS A 66 -5.03 -7.57 7.29
CA CYS A 66 -4.11 -7.32 8.41
C CYS A 66 -4.75 -6.39 9.46
N ILE A 67 -5.44 -5.33 9.02
CA ILE A 67 -6.20 -4.43 9.91
C ILE A 67 -7.30 -5.19 10.66
N LYS A 68 -8.10 -5.99 9.95
CA LYS A 68 -9.22 -6.74 10.53
C LYS A 68 -8.75 -7.77 11.57
N LEU A 69 -7.60 -8.39 11.33
CA LEU A 69 -6.99 -9.37 12.22
C LEU A 69 -6.15 -8.73 13.33
N LYS A 70 -5.99 -7.40 13.34
CA LYS A 70 -5.07 -6.67 14.24
C LYS A 70 -3.64 -7.21 14.18
N ALA A 71 -3.20 -7.54 12.97
CA ALA A 71 -1.90 -8.13 12.74
C ALA A 71 -0.78 -7.10 12.94
N VAL A 72 0.31 -7.58 13.56
CA VAL A 72 1.57 -6.86 13.72
C VAL A 72 2.65 -7.69 13.03
N ILE A 73 3.20 -7.17 11.93
CA ILE A 73 4.02 -7.97 10.98
C ILE A 73 5.33 -7.23 10.67
N PRO A 74 6.50 -7.90 10.72
CA PRO A 74 7.77 -7.35 10.21
C PRO A 74 7.75 -7.32 8.67
N CYS A 75 7.06 -6.35 8.09
CA CYS A 75 6.83 -6.29 6.64
C CYS A 75 8.11 -6.04 5.83
N ARG A 76 9.14 -5.43 6.42
CA ARG A 76 10.44 -5.24 5.78
C ARG A 76 11.03 -6.56 5.29
N ASP A 77 11.01 -7.60 6.11
CA ASP A 77 11.55 -8.92 5.78
C ASP A 77 10.81 -9.52 4.56
N VAL A 78 9.48 -9.37 4.55
CA VAL A 78 8.65 -9.80 3.42
C VAL A 78 9.07 -9.11 2.12
N LEU A 79 9.33 -7.81 2.15
CA LEU A 79 9.79 -7.08 0.97
C LEU A 79 11.18 -7.53 0.52
N GLU A 80 12.12 -7.69 1.46
CA GLU A 80 13.49 -8.08 1.14
C GLU A 80 13.56 -9.51 0.56
N ASP A 81 12.76 -10.43 1.09
CA ASP A 81 12.71 -11.81 0.57
C ASP A 81 12.11 -11.87 -0.83
N VAL A 82 11.01 -11.13 -1.08
CA VAL A 82 10.43 -11.02 -2.42
C VAL A 82 11.39 -10.35 -3.39
N ALA A 83 12.10 -9.29 -2.95
CA ALA A 83 13.09 -8.61 -3.77
C ALA A 83 14.25 -9.55 -4.14
N LYS A 84 14.78 -10.34 -3.19
CA LYS A 84 15.82 -11.35 -3.48
C LYS A 84 15.33 -12.39 -4.49
N LEU A 85 14.08 -12.84 -4.39
CA LEU A 85 13.50 -13.78 -5.36
C LEU A 85 13.33 -13.17 -6.74
N TYR A 86 12.93 -11.89 -6.82
CA TYR A 86 12.77 -11.17 -8.08
C TYR A 86 14.10 -11.00 -8.82
N HIS A 87 15.18 -10.64 -8.12
CA HIS A 87 16.50 -10.44 -8.73
C HIS A 87 17.26 -11.73 -9.05
N LYS A 88 16.77 -12.89 -8.59
CA LYS A 88 17.33 -14.21 -8.93
C LYS A 88 16.75 -14.79 -10.23
N GLN A 89 15.66 -14.22 -10.74
CA GLN A 89 15.06 -14.56 -12.02
C GLN A 89 15.65 -13.68 -13.13
#